data_AF-A0A8J7VS80-F1
#
_entry.id   AF-A0A8J7VS80-F1
#
_cell.length_a   1.000
_cell.length_b   1.000
_cell.length_c   1.000
_cell.angle_alpha   90.00
_cell.angle_beta   90.00
_cell.angle_gamma   90.00
#
_symmetry.space_group_name_H-M   'P 1'
#
loop_
_entity.id
_entity.type
_entity.pdbx_description
1 polymer ?
#
loop_
_entity_poly.entity_id
_entity_poly.type
_entity_poly.pdbx_seq_one_letter_code
_entity_poly.pdbx_strand_id
1 'polypeptide(L)' 'DPGPETKGNGYVGGEDAPPIPVDWRSAIEAAKGSDFLKSALGEDLHRTFTAVKSAEYARVMRTVSEVDFDLYLYTV' A
#
# COMPACT_ATOMS: atom_id res chain seq x y z
N ASP A 1 -11.85 5.38 -18.97
CA ASP A 1 -10.87 5.22 -20.04
C ASP A 1 -9.49 5.23 -19.39
N PRO A 2 -8.71 4.13 -19.45
CA PRO A 2 -7.39 4.04 -18.82
C PRO A 2 -6.31 4.86 -19.53
N GLY A 3 -6.61 5.48 -20.68
CA GLY A 3 -5.62 6.18 -21.50
C GLY A 3 -4.82 5.23 -22.41
N PRO A 4 -3.88 5.78 -23.20
CA PRO A 4 -3.06 5.02 -24.13
C PRO A 4 -2.05 4.12 -23.40
N GLU A 5 -1.62 3.02 -24.02
CA GLU A 5 -0.61 2.15 -23.43
C GLU A 5 0.77 2.82 -23.33
N THR A 6 1.46 2.60 -22.20
CA THR A 6 2.88 2.96 -22.05
C THR A 6 3.74 2.02 -22.91
N LYS A 7 4.79 2.57 -23.55
CA LYS A 7 5.75 1.81 -24.37
C LYS A 7 7.16 1.96 -23.82
N GLY A 8 7.94 0.88 -23.80
CA GLY A 8 9.33 0.88 -23.35
C GLY A 8 9.54 0.37 -21.92
N ASN A 9 10.62 0.80 -21.27
CA ASN A 9 11.01 0.36 -19.92
C ASN A 9 10.44 1.32 -18.85
N GLY A 10 9.51 0.84 -18.02
CA GLY A 10 8.88 1.62 -16.94
C GLY A 10 9.83 2.12 -15.84
N TYR A 11 11.06 1.60 -15.76
CA TYR A 11 12.07 2.12 -14.83
C TYR A 11 12.86 3.32 -15.38
N VAL A 12 12.76 3.62 -16.68
CA VAL A 12 13.62 4.59 -17.39
C VAL A 12 12.86 5.88 -17.77
N GLY A 13 11.57 6.00 -17.40
CA GLY A 13 10.75 7.18 -17.64
C GLY A 13 9.80 7.46 -16.46
N GLY A 14 9.34 8.71 -16.36
CA GLY A 14 8.24 9.06 -15.45
C GLY A 14 6.91 8.51 -15.98
N GLU A 15 6.03 8.06 -15.08
CA GLU A 15 4.69 7.63 -15.43
C GLU A 15 3.72 8.84 -15.37
N ASP A 16 2.86 8.98 -16.37
CA ASP A 16 1.72 9.93 -16.34
C ASP A 16 0.57 9.44 -15.43
N ALA A 17 0.74 8.28 -14.80
CA ALA A 17 -0.21 7.68 -13.88
C ALA A 17 0.04 8.12 -12.43
N PRO A 18 -1.00 8.17 -11.59
CA PRO A 18 -0.82 8.34 -10.15
C PRO A 18 0.10 7.25 -9.60
N PRO A 19 1.07 7.60 -8.74
CA PRO A 19 2.01 6.62 -8.21
C PRO A 19 1.30 5.58 -7.36
N ILE A 20 1.72 4.32 -7.52
CA ILE A 20 1.31 3.24 -6.63
C ILE A 20 1.80 3.59 -5.21
N PRO A 21 0.96 3.45 -4.17
CA PRO A 21 1.41 3.64 -2.80
C PRO A 21 2.63 2.78 -2.49
N VAL A 22 3.71 3.41 -2.03
CA VAL A 22 5.01 2.77 -1.79
C VAL A 22 5.07 1.97 -0.50
N ASP A 23 4.04 2.08 0.34
CA ASP A 23 3.94 1.38 1.61
C ASP A 23 2.50 0.92 1.88
N TRP A 24 2.39 -0.09 2.75
CA TRP A 24 1.12 -0.73 3.06
C TRP A 24 0.13 0.20 3.76
N ARG A 25 0.60 1.13 4.61
CA ARG A 25 -0.27 2.07 5.31
C ARG A 25 -0.91 3.03 4.34
N SER A 26 -0.13 3.61 3.44
CA SER A 26 -0.61 4.51 2.39
C SER A 26 -1.61 3.79 1.47
N ALA A 27 -1.39 2.51 1.15
CA ALA A 27 -2.35 1.71 0.40
C ALA A 27 -3.67 1.50 1.15
N ILE A 28 -3.62 1.26 2.46
CA ILE A 28 -4.82 1.10 3.29
C ILE A 28 -5.63 2.40 3.36
N GLU A 29 -4.96 3.55 3.52
CA GLU A 29 -5.64 4.86 3.56
C GLU A 29 -6.25 5.20 2.19
N ALA A 30 -5.54 4.94 1.09
CA ALA A 30 -6.10 5.08 -0.25
C ALA A 30 -7.33 4.17 -0.45
N ALA A 31 -7.28 2.93 0.05
CA ALA A 31 -8.40 2.00 -0.05
C ALA A 31 -9.62 2.46 0.75
N LYS A 32 -9.43 3.04 1.95
CA LYS A 32 -10.53 3.60 2.76
C LYS A 32 -11.25 4.76 2.06
N GLY A 33 -10.50 5.60 1.34
CA GLY A 33 -11.05 6.74 0.59
C GLY A 33 -11.55 6.41 -0.81
N SER A 34 -11.45 5.16 -1.27
CA SER A 34 -11.76 4.79 -2.66
C SER A 34 -13.25 4.52 -2.88
N ASP A 35 -13.91 5.43 -3.60
CA ASP A 35 -15.30 5.25 -4.05
C ASP A 35 -15.44 4.03 -4.97
N PHE A 36 -14.44 3.79 -5.82
CA PHE A 36 -14.41 2.61 -6.68
C PHE A 36 -14.43 1.32 -5.86
N LEU A 37 -13.55 1.18 -4.86
CA LEU A 37 -13.52 -0.02 -4.03
C LEU A 37 -14.77 -0.16 -3.16
N LYS A 38 -15.32 0.95 -2.66
CA LYS A 38 -16.57 0.93 -1.88
C LYS A 38 -17.74 0.43 -2.76
N SER A 39 -17.81 0.87 -4.01
CA SER A 39 -18.82 0.40 -4.97
C SER A 39 -18.62 -1.07 -5.36
N ALA A 40 -17.38 -1.47 -5.66
CA ALA A 40 -17.07 -2.82 -6.12
C ALA A 40 -17.27 -3.90 -5.04
N LEU A 41 -16.95 -3.58 -3.79
CA LEU A 41 -17.08 -4.52 -2.67
C LEU A 41 -18.42 -4.43 -1.95
N GLY A 42 -19.11 -3.29 -2.07
CA GLY A 42 -20.23 -2.92 -1.21
C GLY A 42 -19.76 -2.37 0.14
N GLU A 43 -20.63 -1.60 0.79
CA GLU A 43 -20.28 -0.81 1.98
C GLU A 43 -19.79 -1.65 3.17
N ASP A 44 -20.46 -2.76 3.47
CA ASP A 44 -20.10 -3.59 4.63
C ASP A 44 -18.78 -4.34 4.45
N LEU A 45 -18.55 -4.88 3.25
CA LEU A 45 -17.30 -5.57 2.95
C LEU A 45 -16.14 -4.58 2.85
N HIS A 46 -16.33 -3.42 2.22
CA HIS A 46 -15.31 -2.37 2.15
C HIS A 46 -14.87 -1.92 3.56
N ARG A 47 -15.83 -1.62 4.44
CA ARG A 47 -15.56 -1.26 5.85
C ARG A 47 -14.81 -2.37 6.58
N THR A 48 -15.29 -3.61 6.48
CA THR A 48 -14.70 -4.74 7.20
C THR A 48 -13.31 -5.08 6.68
N PHE A 49 -13.12 -5.10 5.36
CA PHE A 49 -11.85 -5.39 4.71
C PHE A 49 -10.77 -4.38 5.11
N THR A 50 -11.07 -3.08 5.00
CA THR A 50 -10.10 -2.03 5.34
C THR A 50 -9.76 -2.00 6.84
N ALA A 51 -10.71 -2.35 7.72
CA ALA A 51 -10.46 -2.52 9.14
C ALA A 51 -9.53 -3.72 9.42
N VAL A 52 -9.78 -4.86 8.78
CA VAL A 52 -8.91 -6.05 8.89
C VAL A 52 -7.50 -5.73 8.41
N LYS A 53 -7.33 -5.07 7.26
CA LYS A 53 -6.01 -4.68 6.75
C LYS A 53 -5.28 -3.70 7.66
N SER A 54 -6.00 -2.78 8.31
CA SER A 54 -5.41 -1.90 9.34
C SER A 54 -4.91 -2.70 10.54
N ALA A 55 -5.65 -3.73 10.97
CA ALA A 55 -5.26 -4.58 12.09
C ALA A 55 -4.08 -5.51 11.73
N GLU A 56 -4.03 -6.05 10.52
CA GLU A 56 -2.89 -6.81 10.00
C GLU A 56 -1.63 -5.95 9.95
N TYR A 57 -1.72 -4.75 9.38
CA TYR A 57 -0.62 -3.78 9.35
C TYR A 57 -0.09 -3.49 10.77
N ALA A 58 -0.99 -3.21 11.72
CA ALA A 58 -0.60 -2.95 13.10
C ALA A 58 0.09 -4.14 13.78
N ARG A 59 -0.22 -5.38 13.39
CA ARG A 59 0.48 -6.58 13.89
C ARG A 59 1.88 -6.68 13.30
N VAL A 60 2.04 -6.45 12.00
CA VAL A 60 3.36 -6.50 11.34
C VAL A 60 4.29 -5.41 11.86
N MET A 61 3.80 -4.19 12.00
CA MET A 61 4.60 -3.06 12.50
C MET A 61 5.00 -3.15 13.97
N ARG A 62 4.48 -4.12 14.72
CA ARG A 62 4.91 -4.38 16.11
C ARG A 62 6.15 -5.27 16.19
N THR A 63 6.55 -5.88 15.09
CA THR A 63 7.72 -6.76 15.03
C THR A 63 8.96 -5.93 14.72
N VAL A 64 9.98 -6.01 15.58
CA VAL A 64 11.31 -5.46 15.30
C VAL A 64 11.98 -6.38 14.29
N SER A 65 12.49 -5.84 13.18
CA SER A 65 13.11 -6.66 12.14
C SER A 65 14.55 -7.05 12.49
N GLU A 66 15.05 -8.14 11.92
CA GLU A 66 16.46 -8.53 12.05
C GLU A 66 17.39 -7.42 11.55
N VAL A 67 17.02 -6.73 10.47
CA VAL A 67 17.77 -5.60 9.92
C VAL A 67 17.87 -4.44 10.92
N ASP A 68 16.81 -4.15 11.68
CA ASP A 68 16.87 -3.14 12.74
C ASP A 68 17.87 -3.55 13.84
N PHE A 69 17.94 -4.83 14.20
CA PHE A 69 18.95 -5.31 15.14
C PHE A 69 20.36 -5.17 14.57
N ASP A 70 20.58 -5.56 13.31
CA ASP A 70 21.89 -5.46 12.68
C ASP A 70 22.38 -4.01 12.59
N LEU A 71 21.49 -3.08 12.26
CA LEU A 71 21.82 -1.66 12.09
C LEU A 71 21.97 -0.87 13.40
N TYR A 72 21.30 -1.29 14.47
CA TYR A 72 21.19 -0.47 15.69
C TYR A 72 21.66 -1.18 16.96
N LEU A 73 21.81 -2.50 16.98
CA LEU A 73 22.27 -3.25 18.16
C LEU A 73 23.70 -3.78 18.03
N TYR A 74 24.14 -4.20 16.85
CA TYR A 74 25.43 -4.90 16.68
C TYR A 74 26.51 -4.11 15.93
N THR A 75 26.15 -3.01 15.25
CA THR A 75 27.13 -2.08 14.69
C THR A 75 27.52 -1.02 15.72
N VAL A 76 28.66 -1.26 16.40
CA VAL A 76 29.47 -0.22 17.09
C VAL A 76 30.76 -0.04 16.31
#